data_AF-A0A3N1A7H1-F1
#
_entry.id   AF-A0A3N1A7H1-F1
#
_cell.length_a   1.000
_cell.length_b   1.000
_cell.length_c   1.000
_cell.angle_alpha   90.00
_cell.angle_beta   90.00
_cell.angle_gamma   90.00
#
_symmetry.space_group_name_H-M   'P 1'
#
loop_
_entity.id
_entity.type
_entity.pdbx_description
1 polymer ?
#
loop_
_entity_poly.entity_id
_entity_poly.type
_entity_poly.pdbx_seq_one_letter_code
_entity_poly.pdbx_strand_id
1 'polypeptide(L)'
;MARRPARHVVEVNEAAVFATGRGADWWAWFLIAHHGTGRIREVAVSIGGAICHVACDSREHATQLAESMITQHGLPRAAVKAKTVPHRHDR
;
A
#
# COMPACT_ATOMS: atom_id res chain seq x y z
N MET A 1 -0.24 -26.62 15.30
CA MET A 1 0.40 -25.49 14.58
C MET A 1 -0.52 -24.28 14.69
N ALA A 2 -0.08 -23.20 15.34
CA ALA A 2 -0.88 -21.97 15.45
C ALA A 2 -0.88 -21.23 14.10
N ARG A 3 -2.07 -20.91 13.58
CA ARG A 3 -2.24 -20.10 12.37
C ARG A 3 -1.76 -18.69 12.69
N ARG A 4 -0.64 -18.24 12.10
CA ARG A 4 -0.18 -16.85 12.28
C ARG A 4 -1.27 -15.88 11.79
N PRO A 5 -1.46 -14.74 12.48
CA PRO A 5 -2.54 -13.82 12.18
C PRO A 5 -2.38 -13.25 10.77
N ALA A 6 -3.52 -13.03 10.10
CA ALA A 6 -3.54 -12.34 8.82
C ALA A 6 -3.02 -10.91 8.99
N ARG A 7 -2.45 -10.33 7.92
CA ARG A 7 -1.95 -8.95 7.94
C ARG A 7 -2.93 -8.03 7.24
N HIS A 8 -3.22 -6.89 7.84
CA HIS A 8 -4.02 -5.85 7.20
C HIS A 8 -3.08 -4.89 6.47
N VAL A 9 -3.38 -4.59 5.21
CA VAL A 9 -2.55 -3.75 4.37
C VAL A 9 -3.38 -2.84 3.50
N VAL A 10 -2.77 -1.75 3.06
CA VAL A 10 -3.22 -1.00 1.88
C VAL A 10 -2.35 -1.41 0.71
N GLU A 11 -2.97 -1.96 -0.34
CA GLU A 11 -2.31 -2.19 -1.62
C GLU A 11 -2.37 -0.92 -2.46
N VAL A 12 -1.22 -0.52 -2.99
CA VAL A 12 -1.07 0.63 -3.88
C VAL A 12 -0.45 0.16 -5.19
N ASN A 13 -1.13 0.43 -6.30
CA ASN A 13 -0.61 0.25 -7.64
C ASN A 13 0.10 1.54 -8.07
N GLU A 14 1.42 1.57 -7.92
CA GLU A 14 2.22 2.76 -8.20
C GLU A 14 2.15 3.16 -9.67
N ALA A 15 2.11 2.18 -10.58
CA ALA A 15 1.99 2.46 -12.01
C ALA A 15 0.71 3.25 -12.30
N ALA A 16 -0.40 2.92 -11.65
CA ALA A 16 -1.65 3.67 -11.78
C ALA A 16 -1.58 5.06 -11.14
N VAL A 17 -0.86 5.22 -10.02
CA VAL A 17 -0.62 6.53 -9.39
C VAL A 17 0.18 7.42 -10.35
N PHE A 18 1.34 6.95 -10.80
CA PHE A 18 2.24 7.74 -11.64
C PHE A 18 1.70 7.97 -13.05
N ALA A 19 0.97 7.03 -13.64
CA ALA A 19 0.35 7.22 -14.96
C ALA A 19 -0.72 8.32 -14.96
N THR A 20 -1.40 8.56 -13.82
CA THR A 20 -2.40 9.62 -13.71
C THR A 20 -1.84 10.93 -13.15
N GLY A 21 -0.65 10.90 -12.55
CA GLY A 21 -0.05 12.00 -11.81
C GLY A 21 -0.81 12.41 -10.53
N ARG A 22 -1.96 11.79 -10.23
CA ARG A 22 -2.80 12.18 -9.11
C ARG A 22 -2.26 11.63 -7.79
N GLY A 23 -1.94 12.51 -6.86
CA GLY A 23 -1.36 12.14 -5.57
C GLY A 23 0.06 11.57 -5.66
N ALA A 24 0.72 11.69 -6.81
CA ALA A 24 2.04 11.13 -7.07
C ALA A 24 3.12 11.73 -6.15
N ASP A 25 3.11 13.05 -5.95
CA ASP A 25 4.07 13.72 -5.06
C ASP A 25 3.92 13.26 -3.62
N TRP A 26 2.68 13.18 -3.13
CA TRP A 26 2.41 12.69 -1.79
C TRP A 26 2.86 11.23 -1.64
N TRP A 27 2.56 10.38 -2.63
CA TRP A 27 2.98 8.99 -2.61
C TRP A 27 4.52 8.86 -2.59
N ALA A 28 5.23 9.62 -3.42
CA ALA A 28 6.69 9.66 -3.41
C ALA A 28 7.25 10.09 -2.05
N TRP A 29 6.67 11.14 -1.43
CA TRP A 29 7.04 11.55 -0.08
C TRP A 29 6.74 10.47 0.97
N PHE A 30 5.61 9.77 0.85
CA PHE A 30 5.24 8.68 1.75
C PHE A 30 6.23 7.51 1.67
N LEU A 31 6.68 7.14 0.46
CA LEU A 31 7.73 6.15 0.26
C LEU A 31 9.04 6.56 0.95
N ILE A 32 9.46 7.81 0.76
CA ILE A 32 10.69 8.34 1.37
C ILE A 32 10.58 8.32 2.90
N ALA A 33 9.47 8.80 3.45
CA ALA A 33 9.24 8.89 4.90
C ALA A 33 9.21 7.51 5.59
N HIS A 34 8.81 6.46 4.86
CA HIS A 34 8.75 5.10 5.37
C HIS A 34 9.86 4.19 4.83
N HIS A 35 10.82 4.75 4.10
CA HIS A 35 11.98 4.01 3.62
C HIS A 35 12.76 3.42 4.80
N GLY A 36 13.09 2.12 4.72
CA GLY A 36 13.80 1.40 5.77
C GLY A 36 12.97 1.01 7.01
N THR A 37 11.69 1.41 7.11
CA THR A 37 10.84 1.05 8.27
C THR A 37 10.28 -0.38 8.20
N GLY A 38 10.33 -1.01 7.03
CA GLY A 38 9.64 -2.28 6.76
C GLY A 38 8.11 -2.17 6.70
N ARG A 39 7.53 -0.96 6.85
CA ARG A 39 6.10 -0.71 6.73
C ARG A 39 5.61 -0.89 5.29
N ILE A 40 6.41 -0.49 4.32
CA ILE A 40 6.09 -0.61 2.90
C ILE A 40 6.87 -1.79 2.32
N ARG A 41 6.17 -2.62 1.56
CA ARG A 41 6.76 -3.75 0.87
C ARG A 41 6.29 -3.81 -0.58
N GLU A 42 7.23 -3.84 -1.50
CA GLU A 42 6.96 -4.18 -2.89
C GLU A 42 6.66 -5.69 -3.01
N VAL A 43 5.50 -6.04 -3.57
CA VAL A 43 5.06 -7.44 -3.73
C VAL A 43 5.05 -7.90 -5.18
N ALA A 44 5.09 -6.96 -6.12
CA ALA A 44 5.31 -7.21 -7.53
C ALA A 44 5.95 -5.97 -8.15
N VAL A 45 7.06 -6.13 -8.87
CA VAL A 45 7.78 -5.02 -9.51
C VAL A 45 7.64 -5.14 -11.02
N SER A 46 7.40 -4.02 -11.69
CA SER A 46 7.36 -3.93 -13.16
C SER A 46 8.10 -2.69 -13.63
N ILE A 47 8.37 -2.60 -14.93
CA ILE A 47 9.01 -1.42 -15.55
C ILE A 47 8.19 -0.14 -15.29
N GLY A 48 6.86 -0.24 -15.21
CA GLY A 48 5.98 0.90 -15.00
C GLY A 48 5.76 1.30 -13.53
N GLY A 49 6.32 0.55 -12.58
CA GLY A 49 6.12 0.74 -11.13
C GLY A 49 5.81 -0.57 -10.41
N ALA A 50 5.71 -0.52 -9.08
CA ALA A 50 5.42 -1.69 -8.26
C ALA A 50 3.96 -1.74 -7.78
N ILE A 51 3.58 -2.92 -7.30
CA ILE A 51 2.47 -3.11 -6.37
C ILE A 51 3.06 -3.11 -4.97
N CYS A 52 2.68 -2.14 -4.16
CA CYS A 52 3.19 -1.94 -2.81
C CYS A 52 2.11 -2.31 -1.78
N HIS A 53 2.51 -3.00 -0.70
CA HIS A 53 1.69 -3.21 0.48
C HIS A 53 2.20 -2.32 1.61
N VAL A 54 1.33 -1.47 2.13
CA VAL A 54 1.57 -0.68 3.34
C VAL A 54 0.95 -1.40 4.52
N ALA A 55 1.77 -1.86 5.46
CA ALA A 55 1.33 -2.57 6.65
C ALA A 55 0.50 -1.67 7.58
N CYS A 56 -0.58 -2.24 8.12
CA CYS A 56 -1.50 -1.60 9.07
C CYS A 56 -1.77 -2.54 10.25
N ASP A 57 -1.98 -1.95 11.43
CA ASP A 57 -2.17 -2.70 12.68
C ASP A 57 -3.55 -3.37 12.78
N SER A 58 -4.55 -2.81 12.09
CA SER A 58 -5.91 -3.34 12.08
C SER A 58 -6.58 -3.15 10.71
N ARG A 59 -7.73 -3.80 10.54
CA ARG A 59 -8.58 -3.61 9.35
C ARG A 59 -9.10 -2.18 9.25
N GLU A 60 -9.45 -1.59 10.39
CA GLU A 60 -9.94 -0.21 10.51
C GLU A 60 -8.84 0.76 10.09
N HIS A 61 -7.61 0.59 10.59
CA HIS A 61 -6.46 1.39 10.18
C HIS A 61 -6.20 1.28 8.67
N ALA A 62 -6.25 0.07 8.10
CA ALA A 62 -6.10 -0.11 6.64
C ALA A 62 -7.20 0.61 5.84
N THR A 63 -8.44 0.58 6.34
CA THR A 63 -9.57 1.22 5.67
C THR A 63 -9.47 2.74 5.73
N GLN A 64 -9.18 3.29 6.91
CA GLN A 64 -8.99 4.73 7.12
C GLN A 64 -7.81 5.28 6.32
N LEU A 65 -6.70 4.55 6.28
CA LEU A 65 -5.53 4.95 5.49
C LEU A 65 -5.84 4.95 4.00
N ALA A 66 -6.49 3.91 3.48
CA ALA A 66 -6.88 3.84 2.07
C ALA A 66 -7.85 4.99 1.70
N GLU A 67 -8.82 5.29 2.57
CA GLU A 67 -9.74 6.41 2.35
C GLU A 67 -9.04 7.77 2.38
N SER A 68 -8.12 7.99 3.33
CA SER A 68 -7.30 9.20 3.41
C SER A 68 -6.42 9.37 2.16
N MET A 69 -5.76 8.30 1.71
CA MET A 69 -4.98 8.30 0.47
C MET A 69 -5.81 8.78 -0.74
N ILE A 70 -7.06 8.35 -0.83
CA ILE A 70 -7.95 8.70 -1.96
C ILE A 70 -8.51 10.11 -1.79
N THR A 71 -9.09 10.41 -0.64
CA THR A 71 -9.93 11.62 -0.44
C THR A 71 -9.12 12.85 -0.03
N GLN A 72 -8.05 12.66 0.75
CA GLN A 72 -7.23 13.76 1.28
C GLN A 72 -5.95 13.95 0.45
N HIS A 73 -5.37 12.85 -0.05
CA HIS A 73 -4.09 12.89 -0.78
C HIS A 73 -4.25 12.70 -2.30
N GLY A 74 -5.47 12.45 -2.76
CA GLY A 74 -5.84 12.50 -4.17
C GLY A 74 -5.39 11.30 -5.00
N LEU A 75 -5.00 10.18 -4.39
CA LEU A 75 -4.65 8.98 -5.15
C LEU A 75 -5.89 8.44 -5.90
N PRO A 76 -5.73 7.90 -7.12
CA PRO A 76 -6.84 7.29 -7.84
C PRO A 76 -7.45 6.14 -7.04
N ARG A 77 -8.77 6.11 -6.93
CA ARG A 77 -9.49 4.99 -6.25
C ARG A 77 -9.15 3.62 -6.83
N ALA A 78 -8.89 3.53 -8.13
CA ALA A 78 -8.50 2.30 -8.79
C ALA A 78 -7.07 1.83 -8.42
N ALA A 79 -6.24 2.73 -7.90
CA ALA A 79 -4.86 2.43 -7.51
C ALA A 79 -4.74 1.97 -6.05
N VAL A 80 -5.76 2.14 -5.22
CA VAL A 80 -5.67 1.93 -3.77
C VAL A 80 -6.72 0.93 -3.30
N LYS A 81 -6.30 -0.09 -2.54
CA LYS A 81 -7.20 -1.10 -1.97
C LYS A 81 -6.80 -1.54 -0.57
N ALA A 82 -7.65 -1.29 0.41
CA ALA A 82 -7.52 -1.92 1.73
C ALA A 82 -7.85 -3.42 1.62
N LYS A 83 -6.98 -4.28 2.15
CA LYS A 83 -7.20 -5.73 2.14
C LYS A 83 -6.55 -6.43 3.33
N THR A 84 -7.02 -7.65 3.56
CA THR A 84 -6.40 -8.57 4.50
C THR A 84 -5.66 -9.62 3.70
N VAL A 85 -4.33 -9.68 3.85
CA VAL A 85 -3.51 -10.67 3.17
C VAL A 85 -3.22 -11.84 4.10
N PRO A 86 -3.30 -13.09 3.60
CA PRO A 86 -2.80 -14.22 4.35
C PRO A 86 -1.29 -14.04 4.57
N HIS A 87 -0.81 -14.38 5.75
CA HIS A 87 0.62 -14.40 6.03
C HIS A 87 1.27 -15.50 5.17
N ARG A 88 1.86 -15.14 4.03
CA ARG A 88 2.65 -16.07 3.22
C ARG A 88 4.10 -16.05 3.71
N HIS A 89 4.65 -17.26 3.85
CA HIS A 89 6.08 -17.46 4.00
C HIS A 89 6.71 -17.06 2.66
N ASP A 90 7.35 -15.90 2.60
CA ASP A 90 8.34 -15.67 1.56
C ASP A 90 9.49 -16.64 1.80
N ARG A 91 9.85 -17.35 0.74
CA ARG A 91 11.05 -18.19 0.71
C ARG A 91 12.27 -17.31 0.49
#